data_AF-A0A7K1FQN0-F1
#
_entry.id   AF-A0A7K1FQN0-F1
#
_cell.length_a   1.000
_cell.length_b   1.000
_cell.length_c   1.000
_cell.angle_alpha   90.00
_cell.angle_beta   90.00
_cell.angle_gamma   90.00
#
_symmetry.space_group_name_H-M   'P 1'
#
loop_
_entity.id
_entity.type
_entity.pdbx_description
1 polymer ?
#
loop_
_entity_poly.entity_id
_entity_poly.type
_entity_poly.pdbx_seq_one_letter_code
_entity_poly.pdbx_strand_id
1 'polypeptide(L)'
;MATSVTHEVWIELCSGGRAFVGQEIATRAEASAIANTWIRIARDEPDGMHETMTGSGIVVRGSAIVAVRVQKEVPRRPLAPPRDGSWL
;
A
#
# COMPACT_ATOMS: atom_id res chain seq x y z
N MET A 1 -6.35 -23.67 -2.12
CA MET A 1 -5.83 -22.45 -2.77
C MET A 1 -4.60 -22.02 -2.00
N ALA A 2 -3.43 -21.95 -2.64
CA ALA A 2 -2.22 -21.48 -1.98
C ALA A 2 -2.43 -20.01 -1.60
N THR A 3 -2.34 -19.68 -0.30
CA THR A 3 -2.22 -18.29 0.15
C THR A 3 -0.89 -17.77 -0.37
N SER A 4 -0.88 -17.26 -1.59
CA SER A 4 0.25 -16.53 -2.14
C SER A 4 0.46 -15.31 -1.28
N VAL A 5 1.64 -15.22 -0.68
CA VAL A 5 2.07 -14.01 0.01
C VAL A 5 2.15 -12.89 -1.01
N THR A 6 1.31 -11.89 -0.85
CA THR A 6 1.33 -10.65 -1.62
C THR A 6 1.94 -9.52 -0.80
N HIS A 7 2.33 -8.45 -1.49
CA HIS A 7 2.88 -7.24 -0.88
C HIS A 7 2.07 -6.05 -1.35
N GLU A 8 2.02 -5.04 -0.49
CA GLU A 8 1.36 -3.77 -0.75
C GLU A 8 2.37 -2.65 -0.51
N VAL A 9 2.19 -1.56 -1.25
CA VAL A 9 2.96 -0.33 -1.09
C VAL A 9 2.02 0.80 -0.78
N TRP A 10 2.32 1.48 0.32
CA TRP A 10 1.53 2.57 0.86
C TRP A 10 2.35 3.85 0.88
N ILE A 11 1.69 4.96 0.62
CA ILE A 11 2.22 6.30 0.90
C ILE A 11 1.42 6.93 2.03
N GLU A 12 2.13 7.59 2.96
CA GLU A 12 1.53 8.43 3.99
C GLU A 12 1.58 9.87 3.52
N LEU A 13 0.47 10.59 3.69
CA LEU A 13 0.30 11.96 3.25
C LEU A 13 0.41 12.92 4.44
N CYS A 14 0.81 14.16 4.18
CA CYS A 14 0.86 15.21 5.20
C CYS A 14 -0.51 15.54 5.81
N SER A 15 -1.60 15.18 5.14
CA SER A 15 -2.97 15.24 5.68
C SER A 15 -3.26 14.20 6.76
N GLY A 16 -2.32 13.28 7.02
CA GLY A 16 -2.53 12.09 7.87
C GLY A 16 -3.20 10.92 7.15
N GLY A 17 -3.61 11.11 5.88
CA GLY A 17 -4.17 10.06 5.05
C GLY A 17 -3.13 9.05 4.56
N ARG A 18 -3.62 7.91 4.07
CA ARG A 18 -2.79 6.91 3.37
C ARG A 18 -3.43 6.54 2.04
N ALA A 19 -2.60 6.28 1.05
CA ALA A 19 -3.04 5.80 -0.26
C ALA A 19 -2.21 4.59 -0.70
N PHE A 20 -2.85 3.69 -1.43
CA PHE A 20 -2.17 2.59 -2.10
C PHE A 20 -1.50 3.08 -3.38
N VAL A 21 -0.25 2.65 -3.56
CA VAL A 21 0.50 2.85 -4.80
C VAL A 21 0.94 1.54 -5.45
N GLY A 22 0.59 0.41 -4.83
CA GLY A 22 0.74 -0.92 -5.37
C GLY A 22 0.06 -1.94 -4.46
N GLN A 23 -0.67 -2.88 -5.06
CA GLN A 23 -1.42 -3.94 -4.37
C GLN A 23 -1.18 -5.29 -5.05
N GLU A 24 -1.42 -6.38 -4.33
CA GLU A 24 -1.32 -7.76 -4.84
C GLU A 24 0.04 -8.10 -5.47
N ILE A 25 1.13 -7.50 -4.98
CA ILE A 25 2.45 -7.63 -5.58
C ILE A 25 3.09 -8.95 -5.16
N ALA A 26 3.47 -9.78 -6.12
CA ALA A 26 3.99 -11.12 -5.87
C ALA A 26 5.30 -11.11 -5.06
N THR A 27 6.21 -10.19 -5.36
CA THR A 27 7.54 -10.18 -4.75
C THR A 27 7.85 -8.91 -3.95
N ARG A 28 8.65 -9.06 -2.89
CA ARG A 28 9.17 -7.93 -2.12
C ARG A 28 10.04 -7.00 -2.99
N ALA A 29 10.75 -7.55 -3.97
CA ALA A 29 11.64 -6.77 -4.84
C ALA A 29 10.84 -5.80 -5.72
N GLU A 30 9.76 -6.28 -6.35
CA GLU A 30 8.85 -5.44 -7.14
C GLU A 30 8.20 -4.36 -6.25
N ALA A 31 7.74 -4.73 -5.05
CA ALA A 31 7.17 -3.76 -4.11
C ALA A 31 8.19 -2.70 -3.68
N SER A 32 9.47 -3.09 -3.52
CA SER A 32 10.55 -2.15 -3.22
C SER A 32 10.86 -1.23 -4.40
N ALA A 33 10.75 -1.71 -5.64
CA ALA A 33 10.94 -0.89 -6.84
C ALA A 33 9.84 0.18 -6.98
N ILE A 34 8.59 -0.18 -6.70
CA ILE A 34 7.47 0.76 -6.64
C ILE A 34 7.72 1.79 -5.53
N ALA A 35 8.07 1.35 -4.32
CA ALA A 35 8.37 2.26 -3.21
C ALA A 35 9.49 3.25 -3.54
N ASN A 36 10.58 2.79 -4.14
CA ASN A 36 11.70 3.63 -4.57
C ASN A 36 11.28 4.65 -5.64
N THR A 37 10.34 4.28 -6.52
CA THR A 37 9.79 5.21 -7.51
C THR A 37 9.04 6.35 -6.83
N TRP A 38 8.22 6.05 -5.82
CA TRP A 38 7.49 7.07 -5.07
C TRP A 38 8.39 7.93 -4.17
N ILE A 39 9.46 7.36 -3.61
CA ILE A 39 10.51 8.14 -2.92
C ILE A 39 11.16 9.13 -3.89
N ARG A 40 11.46 8.69 -5.11
CA ARG A 40 12.03 9.54 -6.16
C ARG A 40 11.08 10.66 -6.57
N ILE A 41 9.80 10.36 -6.77
CA ILE A 41 8.75 11.36 -7.06
C ILE A 41 8.70 12.42 -5.96
N ALA A 42 8.64 12.01 -4.69
CA ALA A 42 8.56 12.94 -3.57
C ALA A 42 9.78 13.89 -3.49
N ARG A 43 10.96 13.41 -3.89
CA ARG A 43 12.22 14.17 -3.86
C ARG A 43 12.44 15.04 -5.09
N ASP A 44 12.22 14.49 -6.27
CA ASP A 44 12.65 15.07 -7.55
C ASP A 44 11.51 15.85 -8.23
N GLU A 45 10.25 15.54 -7.91
CA GLU A 45 9.05 16.13 -8.50
C GLU A 45 8.04 16.59 -7.42
N PRO A 46 8.43 17.49 -6.49
CA PRO A 46 7.59 17.85 -5.34
C PRO A 46 6.27 18.53 -5.73
N ASP A 47 6.20 19.22 -6.87
CA ASP A 47 4.97 19.85 -7.38
C ASP A 47 4.24 18.99 -8.43
N GLY A 48 4.83 17.85 -8.81
CA GLY A 48 4.26 16.90 -9.75
C GLY A 48 2.99 16.26 -9.21
N MET A 49 2.01 16.05 -10.09
CA MET A 49 0.73 15.40 -9.79
C MET A 49 0.74 13.99 -10.38
N HIS A 50 0.69 12.97 -9.53
CA HIS A 50 0.89 11.58 -9.92
C HIS A 50 -0.30 10.73 -9.50
N GLU A 51 -0.86 9.96 -10.43
CA GLU A 51 -1.89 8.97 -10.11
C GLU A 51 -1.28 7.83 -9.28
N THR A 52 -1.94 7.44 -8.19
CA THR A 52 -1.36 6.47 -7.25
C THR A 52 -1.27 5.07 -7.85
N MET A 53 -2.29 4.66 -8.60
CA MET A 53 -2.35 3.43 -9.38
C MET A 53 -3.11 3.74 -10.66
N THR A 54 -2.73 3.14 -11.78
CA THR A 54 -3.37 3.41 -13.07
C THR A 54 -4.88 3.15 -13.01
N GLY A 55 -5.67 4.19 -13.30
CA GLY A 55 -7.13 4.11 -13.29
C GLY A 55 -7.77 4.15 -11.90
N SER A 56 -7.02 4.46 -10.83
CA SER A 56 -7.60 4.66 -9.50
C SER A 56 -8.37 5.98 -9.39
N GLY A 57 -8.05 6.97 -10.22
CA GLY A 57 -8.57 8.33 -10.10
C GLY A 57 -8.05 9.09 -8.89
N ILE A 58 -7.15 8.49 -8.10
CA ILE A 58 -6.53 9.12 -6.93
C ILE A 58 -5.21 9.72 -7.38
N VAL A 59 -5.11 11.05 -7.30
CA VAL A 59 -3.91 11.80 -7.67
C VAL A 59 -3.30 12.42 -6.43
N VAL A 60 -1.99 12.25 -6.26
CA VAL A 60 -1.22 12.77 -5.15
C VAL A 60 -0.11 13.68 -5.67
N ARG A 61 0.09 14.81 -4.98
CA ARG A 61 1.22 15.69 -5.23
C ARG A 61 2.49 15.14 -4.56
N GLY A 62 3.64 15.19 -5.22
CA GLY A 62 4.91 14.68 -4.67
C GLY A 62 5.23 15.20 -3.26
N SER A 63 5.08 16.50 -3.03
CA SER A 63 5.31 17.18 -1.75
C SER A 63 4.32 16.80 -0.65
N ALA A 64 3.18 16.17 -0.98
CA ALA A 64 2.25 15.69 0.02
C ALA A 64 2.72 14.38 0.68
N ILE A 65 3.70 13.69 0.09
CA ILE A 65 4.18 12.39 0.57
C ILE A 65 5.18 12.61 1.72
N VAL A 66 4.87 12.04 2.89
CA VAL A 66 5.74 12.13 4.08
C VAL A 66 6.44 10.81 4.40
N ALA A 67 5.88 9.68 3.97
CA ALA A 67 6.51 8.37 4.12
C ALA A 67 6.04 7.40 3.03
N VAL A 68 6.87 6.40 2.74
CA VAL A 68 6.55 5.28 1.85
C VAL A 68 6.81 3.97 2.61
N ARG A 69 5.85 3.04 2.59
CA ARG A 69 5.91 1.78 3.35
C ARG A 69 5.63 0.59 2.43
N VAL A 70 6.44 -0.45 2.56
CA VAL A 70 6.19 -1.77 1.96
C VAL A 70 5.69 -2.71 3.04
N GLN A 71 4.53 -3.32 2.83
CA GLN A 71 3.92 -4.25 3.77
C GLN A 71 3.70 -5.61 3.10
N LYS A 72 3.95 -6.68 3.84
CA LYS A 72 3.54 -8.02 3.46
C LYS A 72 2.06 -8.17 3.81
N GLU A 73 1.24 -8.51 2.82
CA GLU A 73 -0.15 -8.84 3.06
C GLU A 73 -0.19 -10.16 3.84
N VAL A 74 -0.77 -10.12 5.04
CA VAL A 74 -1.02 -11.32 5.82
C VAL A 74 -2.44 -11.75 5.47
N PRO A 75 -2.66 -12.97 4.95
CA PRO A 75 -4.00 -13.45 4.68
C PRO A 75 -4.85 -13.30 5.94
N ARG A 76 -5.96 -12.55 5.85
CA ARG A 76 -6.90 -12.41 6.96
C ARG A 76 -7.41 -13.81 7.29
N ARG A 77 -6.93 -14.39 8.40
CA ARG A 77 -7.54 -15.60 8.92
C ARG A 77 -8.98 -15.24 9.30
N PRO A 78 -10.00 -15.96 8.80
CA PRO A 78 -11.33 -15.80 9.35
C PRO A 78 -11.24 -16.05 10.87
N LEU A 79 -11.86 -15.18 11.65
CA LEU A 79 -11.96 -15.38 13.10
C LEU A 79 -12.56 -16.77 13.31
N ALA A 80 -11.80 -17.65 13.97
CA ALA A 80 -12.35 -18.94 14.35
C ALA A 80 -13.52 -18.66 15.29
N PRO A 81 -14.70 -19.28 15.08
CA PRO A 81 -15.77 -19.15 16.05
C PRO A 81 -15.26 -19.64 17.42
N PRO A 82 -15.61 -18.96 18.52
CA PRO A 82 -15.37 -19.44 19.87
C PRO A 82 -15.86 -20.87 20.02
N ARG A 83 -15.05 -21.71 20.66
CA ARG A 83 -15.37 -23.12 20.90
C ARG A 83 -16.57 -23.31 21.82
N ASP A 84 -17.02 -22.25 22.50
CA ASP A 84 -18.09 -22.26 23.50
C ASP A 84 -19.44 -21.75 22.98
N GLY A 85 -19.55 -21.36 21.70
CA GLY A 85 -20.82 -20.91 21.14
C GLY A 85 -21.32 -19.55 21.66
N SER A 86 -20.46 -18.74 22.28
CA SER A 86 -20.77 -17.43 22.89
C SER A 86 -21.28 -16.31 21.96
N TRP A 87 -21.61 -16.63 20.70
CA TRP A 87 -22.24 -15.70 19.75
C TRP A 87 -23.77 -15.91 19.60
N LEU A 88 -24.33 -16.88 20.32
CA LEU A 88 -25.78 -17.08 20.51
C LEU A 88 -26.20 -16.51 21.86
#